data_AF-A0A820BK35-F1
#
_entry.id   AF-A0A820BK35-F1
#
_cell.length_a   1.000
_cell.length_b   1.000
_cell.length_c   1.000
_cell.angle_alpha   90.00
_cell.angle_beta   90.00
_cell.angle_gamma   90.00
#
_symmetry.space_group_name_H-M   'P 1'
#
loop_
_entity.id
_entity.type
_entity.pdbx_description
1 polymer ?
#
loop_
_entity_poly.entity_id
_entity_poly.type
_entity_poly.pdbx_seq_one_letter_code
_entity_poly.pdbx_strand_id
1 'polypeptide(L)'
;MFVSTLPYRVELDSHWSFDVLVKYVQEKCLSILEHSHYPLQHILGDNRSSQSNVSFLEIIFDFISVSKDMGYLSLNDATLEQMPLEQSAEVSKFDFSLTFQYNPLSDNKRLSCGFVCSHDLFEKLTISKIGQRFEYMFGQLFRTQSSNIPAMNSKGGWSNYFGIVHSGALEDFLKI
;
A
#
# COMPACT_ATOMS: atom_id res chain seq x y z
N MET A 1 -17.36 1.81 7.73
CA MET A 1 -16.53 2.75 6.95
C MET A 1 -17.19 2.93 5.59
N PHE A 2 -17.57 4.15 5.21
CA PHE A 2 -18.00 4.43 3.83
C PHE A 2 -16.74 4.76 3.04
N VAL A 3 -16.17 3.75 2.36
CA VAL A 3 -14.98 3.92 1.53
C VAL A 3 -15.42 4.02 0.10
N SER A 4 -14.96 5.05 -0.61
CA SER A 4 -15.07 5.10 -2.06
C SER A 4 -13.84 4.46 -2.67
N THR A 5 -14.02 3.49 -3.55
CA THR A 5 -12.95 2.89 -4.35
C THR A 5 -12.91 3.59 -5.69
N LEU A 6 -11.77 4.21 -6.02
CA LEU A 6 -11.60 4.99 -7.24
C LEU A 6 -10.76 4.21 -8.25
N PRO A 7 -11.26 4.00 -9.48
CA PRO A 7 -10.50 3.29 -10.50
C PRO A 7 -9.44 4.21 -11.10
N TYR A 8 -8.17 3.87 -10.92
CA TYR A 8 -7.06 4.61 -11.52
C TYR A 8 -6.57 3.93 -12.80
N ARG A 9 -6.49 4.68 -13.89
CA ARG A 9 -5.78 4.28 -15.10
C ARG A 9 -4.60 5.21 -15.31
N VAL A 10 -3.39 4.68 -15.12
CA VAL A 10 -2.14 5.41 -15.27
C VAL A 10 -1.37 4.82 -16.44
N GLU A 11 -1.14 5.63 -17.47
CA GLU A 11 -0.27 5.27 -18.59
C GLU A 11 1.15 5.78 -18.28
N LEU A 12 2.12 4.88 -18.33
CA LEU A 12 3.51 5.14 -17.97
C LEU A 12 4.37 5.26 -19.22
N ASP A 13 5.27 6.24 -19.26
CA ASP A 13 6.34 6.32 -20.27
C ASP A 13 7.67 5.91 -19.65
N SER A 14 8.38 4.98 -20.29
CA SER A 14 9.68 4.48 -19.83
C SER A 14 10.79 5.54 -19.85
N HIS A 15 10.60 6.65 -20.56
CA HIS A 15 11.58 7.73 -20.65
C HIS A 15 11.43 8.79 -19.55
N TRP A 16 10.37 8.72 -18.74
CA TRP A 16 10.18 9.67 -17.65
C TRP A 16 11.18 9.43 -16.52
N SER A 17 11.70 10.53 -15.96
CA SER A 17 12.37 10.45 -14.67
C SER A 17 11.36 10.15 -13.57
N PHE A 18 11.85 9.66 -12.42
CA PHE A 18 10.99 9.37 -11.28
C PHE A 18 10.21 10.61 -10.82
N ASP A 19 10.84 11.78 -10.79
CA ASP A 19 10.16 13.04 -10.39
C ASP A 19 9.02 13.43 -11.33
N VAL A 20 9.20 13.22 -12.64
CA VAL A 20 8.15 13.48 -13.65
C VAL A 20 7.01 12.50 -13.45
N LEU A 21 7.33 11.22 -13.24
CA LEU A 21 6.33 10.19 -12.98
C LEU A 21 5.51 10.49 -11.72
N VAL A 22 6.14 10.87 -10.61
CA VAL A 22 5.45 11.20 -9.35
C VAL A 22 4.48 12.35 -9.55
N LYS A 23 4.91 13.43 -10.21
CA LYS A 23 4.04 14.59 -10.51
C LYS A 23 2.86 14.19 -11.39
N TYR A 24 3.11 13.42 -12.45
CA TYR A 24 2.06 12.94 -13.33
C TYR A 24 1.02 12.07 -12.59
N VAL A 25 1.48 11.13 -11.75
CA VAL A 25 0.59 10.29 -10.95
C VAL A 25 -0.18 11.13 -9.93
N GLN A 26 0.46 12.10 -9.26
CA GLN A 26 -0.20 13.02 -8.34
C GLN A 26 -1.33 13.78 -9.03
N GLU A 27 -1.08 14.36 -10.20
CA GLU A 27 -2.10 15.08 -10.99
C GLU A 27 -3.28 14.18 -11.35
N LYS A 28 -3.01 12.95 -11.82
CA LYS A 28 -4.06 11.97 -12.11
C LYS A 28 -4.85 11.60 -10.86
N CYS A 29 -4.17 11.37 -9.73
CA CYS A 29 -4.79 11.07 -8.47
C CYS A 29 -5.73 12.19 -8.01
N LEU A 30 -5.30 13.45 -8.09
CA LEU A 30 -6.11 14.59 -7.70
C LEU A 30 -7.30 14.81 -8.64
N SER A 31 -7.12 14.60 -9.95
CA SER A 31 -8.16 14.83 -10.95
C SER A 31 -9.40 13.94 -10.77
N ILE A 32 -9.27 12.72 -10.22
CA ILE A 32 -10.42 11.83 -10.04
C ILE A 32 -11.19 12.10 -8.74
N LEU A 33 -10.58 12.81 -7.78
CA LEU A 33 -11.19 13.03 -6.46
C LEU A 33 -12.49 13.84 -6.56
N GLU A 34 -12.61 14.73 -7.55
CA GLU A 34 -13.85 15.48 -7.81
C GLU A 34 -15.02 14.56 -8.20
N HIS A 35 -14.73 13.35 -8.69
CA HIS A 35 -15.71 12.33 -9.05
C HIS A 35 -15.88 11.24 -7.98
N SER A 36 -15.28 11.40 -6.80
CA SER A 36 -15.23 10.36 -5.77
C SER A 36 -16.59 9.93 -5.20
N HIS A 37 -17.64 10.72 -5.42
CA HIS A 37 -19.00 10.40 -5.04
C HIS A 37 -19.71 9.45 -6.01
N TYR A 38 -19.15 9.22 -7.19
CA TYR A 38 -19.73 8.31 -8.17
C TYR A 38 -19.33 6.86 -7.84
N PRO A 39 -20.28 5.96 -7.53
CA PRO A 39 -19.90 4.63 -7.04
C PRO A 39 -19.29 3.76 -8.14
N LEU A 40 -18.20 3.07 -7.82
CA LEU A 40 -17.45 2.20 -8.75
C LEU A 40 -18.34 1.19 -9.50
N GLN A 41 -19.35 0.62 -8.81
CA GLN A 41 -20.28 -0.34 -9.41
C GLN A 41 -21.02 0.18 -10.65
N HIS A 42 -21.28 1.50 -10.71
CA HIS A 42 -21.91 2.11 -11.89
C HIS A 42 -20.92 2.23 -13.04
N ILE A 43 -19.67 2.63 -12.75
CA ILE A 43 -18.58 2.68 -13.74
C ILE A 43 -18.36 1.30 -14.36
N LEU A 44 -18.37 0.25 -13.54
CA LEU A 44 -18.24 -1.14 -14.00
C LEU A 44 -19.46 -1.57 -14.81
N GLY A 45 -20.67 -1.17 -14.40
CA GLY A 45 -21.92 -1.48 -15.10
C GLY A 45 -21.96 -0.93 -16.53
N ASP A 46 -21.54 0.32 -16.72
CA ASP A 46 -21.54 0.99 -18.02
C ASP A 46 -20.51 0.35 -18.99
N ASN A 47 -19.34 -0.05 -18.46
CA ASN A 47 -18.27 -0.68 -19.24
C ASN A 47 -18.55 -2.14 -19.65
N ARG A 48 -19.48 -2.84 -18.98
CA ARG A 48 -19.81 -4.25 -19.28
C ARG A 48 -20.42 -4.48 -20.65
N SER A 49 -20.88 -3.43 -21.32
CA SER A 49 -21.48 -3.51 -22.67
C SER A 49 -20.46 -3.77 -23.79
N SER A 50 -19.15 -3.57 -23.57
CA SER A 50 -18.16 -3.65 -24.65
C SER A 50 -17.22 -4.86 -24.62
N GLN A 51 -17.00 -5.56 -23.50
CA GLN A 51 -16.01 -6.66 -23.46
C GLN A 51 -16.40 -7.74 -22.46
N SER A 52 -16.65 -8.94 -22.97
CA SER A 52 -16.93 -10.16 -22.19
C SER A 52 -15.72 -10.69 -21.39
N ASN A 53 -14.57 -10.02 -21.40
CA ASN A 53 -13.33 -10.50 -20.78
C ASN A 53 -12.42 -9.36 -20.31
N VAL A 54 -12.94 -8.33 -19.64
CA VAL A 54 -12.03 -7.45 -18.88
C VAL A 54 -11.70 -8.14 -17.57
N SER A 55 -10.79 -9.12 -17.65
CA SER A 55 -10.06 -9.64 -16.51
C SER A 55 -9.15 -8.50 -16.05
N PHE A 56 -9.74 -7.55 -15.33
CA PHE A 56 -8.95 -6.67 -14.49
C PHE A 56 -8.35 -7.59 -13.44
N LEU A 57 -7.04 -7.79 -13.49
CA LEU A 57 -6.31 -8.18 -12.29
C LEU A 57 -6.61 -7.05 -11.30
N GLU A 58 -7.48 -7.30 -10.33
CA GLU A 58 -7.94 -6.27 -9.41
C GLU A 58 -6.83 -6.03 -8.40
N ILE A 59 -5.96 -5.08 -8.73
CA ILE A 59 -4.94 -4.57 -7.83
C ILE A 59 -5.56 -3.44 -7.02
N ILE A 60 -5.66 -3.63 -5.71
CA ILE A 60 -6.06 -2.58 -4.79
C ILE A 60 -4.87 -2.01 -4.05
N PHE A 61 -4.90 -0.69 -3.90
CA PHE A 61 -3.93 0.07 -3.15
C PHE A 61 -4.63 0.83 -2.03
N ASP A 62 -4.17 0.60 -0.79
CA ASP A 62 -4.66 1.29 0.39
C ASP A 62 -3.51 2.05 1.06
N PHE A 63 -3.80 3.26 1.54
CA PHE A 63 -2.89 4.03 2.38
C PHE A 63 -3.61 4.41 3.67
N ILE A 64 -3.11 3.90 4.80
CA ILE A 64 -3.70 4.09 6.11
C ILE A 64 -2.74 4.91 6.96
N SER A 65 -3.18 6.06 7.45
CA SER A 65 -2.44 6.82 8.46
C SER A 65 -3.03 6.53 9.84
N VAL A 66 -2.22 6.05 10.77
CA VAL A 66 -2.60 5.86 12.17
C VAL A 66 -2.83 7.24 12.80
N SER A 67 -3.95 7.40 13.50
CA SER A 67 -4.26 8.58 14.31
C SER A 67 -4.28 8.22 15.80
N LYS A 68 -4.19 9.23 16.66
CA LYS A 68 -4.02 9.06 18.11
C LYS A 68 -5.16 8.29 18.78
N ASP A 69 -6.34 8.31 18.18
CA ASP A 69 -7.55 7.68 18.70
C ASP A 69 -7.82 6.30 18.06
N MET A 70 -6.94 5.80 17.18
CA MET A 70 -7.05 4.43 16.66
C MET A 70 -6.57 3.43 17.72
N GLY A 71 -7.52 2.76 18.38
CA GLY A 71 -7.23 1.61 19.26
C GLY A 71 -7.66 1.79 20.71
N TYR A 72 -8.02 3.01 21.13
CA TYR A 72 -8.57 3.28 22.45
C TYR A 72 -9.93 3.97 22.33
N LEU A 73 -10.95 3.37 22.94
CA LEU A 73 -12.26 4.00 23.11
C LEU A 73 -12.43 4.35 24.59
N SER A 74 -12.48 5.64 24.91
CA SER A 74 -12.75 6.10 26.28
C SER A 74 -14.25 6.28 26.48
N LEU A 75 -14.82 5.55 27.45
CA LEU A 75 -16.20 5.66 27.90
C LEU A 75 -16.19 6.10 29.37
N ASN A 76 -16.30 7.40 29.61
CA ASN A 76 -16.20 8.00 30.94
C ASN A 76 -14.91 7.55 31.66
N ASP A 77 -15.04 6.77 32.73
CA ASP A 77 -13.94 6.28 33.57
C ASP A 77 -13.34 4.95 33.07
N ALA A 78 -13.83 4.42 31.94
CA ALA A 78 -13.35 3.19 31.34
C ALA A 78 -12.60 3.47 30.04
N THR A 79 -11.47 2.80 29.85
CA THR A 79 -10.74 2.77 28.58
C THR A 79 -10.84 1.36 28.01
N LEU A 80 -11.36 1.24 26.80
CA LEU A 80 -11.38 0.01 26.03
C LEU A 80 -10.18 0.04 25.07
N GLU A 81 -9.33 -0.98 25.15
CA GLU A 81 -8.24 -1.20 24.21
C GLU A 81 -8.66 -2.26 23.19
N GLN A 82 -8.41 -1.97 21.91
CA GLN A 82 -8.65 -2.94 20.85
C GLN A 82 -7.67 -4.11 21.00
N MET A 83 -8.17 -5.28 21.42
CA MET A 83 -7.37 -6.49 21.38
C MET A 83 -7.10 -6.88 19.93
N PRO A 84 -5.84 -7.18 19.55
CA PRO A 84 -5.56 -7.79 18.26
C PRO A 84 -6.31 -9.13 18.22
N LEU A 85 -7.29 -9.26 17.32
CA LEU A 85 -7.81 -10.57 16.98
C LEU A 85 -6.64 -11.37 16.41
N GLU A 86 -6.38 -12.56 16.95
CA GLU A 86 -5.46 -13.51 16.31
C GLU A 86 -5.94 -13.64 14.86
N GLN A 87 -5.09 -13.19 13.93
CA GLN A 87 -5.44 -12.98 12.54
C GLN A 87 -5.99 -14.28 11.96
N SER A 88 -7.33 -14.40 11.90
CA SER A 88 -7.97 -15.33 10.99
C SER A 88 -7.39 -15.00 9.62
N ALA A 89 -6.81 -16.00 8.94
CA ALA A 89 -6.13 -15.85 7.66
C ALA A 89 -6.82 -14.77 6.81
N GLU A 90 -6.10 -13.68 6.54
CA GLU A 90 -6.65 -12.51 5.87
C GLU A 90 -7.19 -12.96 4.52
N VAL A 91 -8.52 -13.04 4.40
CA VAL A 91 -9.17 -13.52 3.19
C VAL A 91 -8.94 -12.48 2.11
N SER A 92 -8.29 -12.88 1.03
CA SER A 92 -8.07 -12.01 -0.12
C SER A 92 -9.42 -11.64 -0.73
N LYS A 93 -9.75 -10.35 -0.70
CA LYS A 93 -10.96 -9.80 -1.34
C LYS A 93 -10.74 -9.41 -2.79
N PHE A 94 -9.48 -9.25 -3.17
CA PHE A 94 -9.00 -8.89 -4.50
C PHE A 94 -7.92 -9.88 -4.92
N ASP A 95 -7.53 -9.84 -6.19
CA ASP A 95 -6.45 -10.70 -6.69
C ASP A 95 -5.12 -10.35 -6.01
N PHE A 96 -4.87 -9.05 -5.84
CA PHE A 96 -3.70 -8.50 -5.19
C PHE A 96 -4.03 -7.20 -4.45
N SER A 97 -3.70 -7.09 -3.18
CA SER A 97 -3.88 -5.89 -2.38
C SER A 97 -2.53 -5.45 -1.81
N LEU A 98 -2.21 -4.17 -1.97
CA LEU A 98 -1.04 -3.51 -1.38
C LEU A 98 -1.53 -2.45 -0.39
N THR A 99 -1.16 -2.62 0.87
CA THR A 99 -1.54 -1.67 1.92
C THR A 99 -0.29 -1.04 2.49
N PHE A 100 -0.24 0.28 2.48
CA PHE A 100 0.70 1.07 3.26
C PHE A 100 0.06 1.50 4.56
N GLN A 101 0.81 1.39 5.65
CA GLN A 101 0.45 1.91 6.95
C GLN A 101 1.51 2.87 7.43
N TYR A 102 1.13 4.13 7.58
CA TYR A 102 1.96 5.19 8.10
C TYR A 102 1.60 5.47 9.56
N ASN A 103 2.56 5.38 10.47
CA ASN A 103 2.40 5.68 11.87
C ASN A 103 3.17 6.96 12.25
N PRO A 104 2.54 8.15 12.16
CA PRO A 104 3.18 9.41 12.51
C PRO A 104 3.48 9.56 14.01
N LEU A 105 2.89 8.71 14.86
CA LEU A 105 3.02 8.77 16.32
C LEU A 105 4.19 7.94 16.85
N SER A 106 4.75 7.06 16.02
CA SER A 106 5.97 6.33 16.37
C SER A 106 7.18 7.27 16.33
N ASP A 107 8.18 7.01 17.19
CA ASP A 107 9.38 7.87 17.31
C ASP A 107 10.06 8.16 15.98
N ASN A 108 10.01 7.20 15.04
CA ASN A 108 10.65 7.31 13.73
C ASN A 108 9.65 7.51 12.57
N LYS A 109 8.41 7.93 12.84
CA LYS A 109 7.36 8.15 11.82
C LYS A 109 7.29 7.00 10.80
N ARG A 110 7.14 5.80 11.33
CA ARG A 110 7.31 4.55 10.59
C ARG A 110 6.29 4.40 9.47
N LEU A 111 6.79 4.05 8.29
CA LEU A 111 5.99 3.53 7.18
C LEU A 111 6.22 2.02 7.07
N SER A 112 5.15 1.24 7.02
CA SER A 112 5.17 -0.19 6.70
C SER A 112 4.27 -0.48 5.52
N CYS A 113 4.52 -1.58 4.81
CA CYS A 113 3.63 -2.05 3.77
C CYS A 113 3.44 -3.57 3.86
N GLY A 114 2.33 -4.06 3.32
CA GLY A 114 2.02 -5.48 3.24
C GLY A 114 1.26 -5.80 1.95
N PHE A 115 1.36 -7.05 1.52
CA PHE A 115 0.63 -7.57 0.38
C PHE A 115 -0.27 -8.73 0.82
N VAL A 116 -1.50 -8.74 0.29
CA VAL A 116 -2.43 -9.86 0.39
C VAL A 116 -2.78 -10.28 -1.03
N CYS A 117 -2.73 -11.57 -1.33
CA CYS A 117 -2.98 -12.07 -2.68
C CYS A 117 -3.87 -13.30 -2.65
N SER A 118 -4.65 -13.50 -3.71
CA SER A 118 -5.43 -14.72 -3.88
C SER A 118 -4.50 -15.92 -4.13
N HIS A 119 -4.62 -16.95 -3.30
CA HIS A 119 -3.88 -18.20 -3.49
C HIS A 119 -4.33 -18.99 -4.72
N ASP A 120 -5.53 -18.70 -5.25
CA ASP A 120 -6.02 -19.30 -6.49
C ASP A 120 -5.26 -18.77 -7.73
N LEU A 121 -4.66 -17.57 -7.62
CA LEU A 121 -3.92 -16.90 -8.70
C LEU A 121 -2.41 -16.85 -8.46
N PHE A 122 -1.98 -16.82 -7.21
CA PHE A 122 -0.57 -16.61 -6.85
C PHE A 122 -0.01 -17.70 -5.95
N GLU A 123 0.99 -18.42 -6.49
CA GLU A 123 1.81 -19.31 -5.69
C GLU A 123 2.70 -18.54 -4.69
N LYS A 124 2.99 -19.16 -3.55
CA LYS A 124 3.84 -18.57 -2.49
C LYS A 124 5.21 -18.10 -3.00
N LEU A 125 5.82 -18.84 -3.93
CA LEU A 125 7.10 -18.47 -4.52
C LEU A 125 6.99 -17.21 -5.39
N THR A 126 5.89 -17.05 -6.11
CA THR A 126 5.61 -15.85 -6.93
C THR A 126 5.46 -14.62 -6.05
N ILE A 127 4.67 -14.71 -4.98
CA ILE A 127 4.48 -13.61 -4.02
C ILE A 127 5.82 -13.22 -3.38
N SER A 128 6.64 -14.21 -3.01
CA SER A 128 7.96 -13.96 -2.43
C SER A 128 8.89 -13.21 -3.40
N LYS A 129 8.88 -13.58 -4.69
CA LYS A 129 9.64 -12.87 -5.73
C LYS A 129 9.12 -11.45 -5.98
N ILE A 130 7.81 -11.24 -5.93
CA ILE A 130 7.20 -9.90 -6.03
C ILE A 130 7.68 -9.03 -4.87
N GLY A 131 7.62 -9.52 -3.64
CA GLY A 131 8.09 -8.81 -2.45
C GLY A 131 9.57 -8.42 -2.54
N GLN A 132 10.44 -9.33 -2.96
CA GLN A 132 11.86 -9.06 -3.16
C GLN A 132 12.12 -7.99 -4.24
N ARG A 133 11.41 -8.08 -5.37
CA ARG A 133 11.52 -7.06 -6.43
C ARG A 133 11.03 -5.70 -5.97
N PHE A 134 9.94 -5.67 -5.22
CA PHE A 134 9.38 -4.44 -4.67
C PHE A 134 10.36 -3.77 -3.70
N GLU A 135 10.92 -4.52 -2.75
CA GLU A 135 11.95 -4.02 -1.82
C GLU A 135 13.18 -3.50 -2.58
N TYR A 136 13.64 -4.25 -3.59
CA TYR A 136 14.76 -3.82 -4.42
C TYR A 136 14.46 -2.51 -5.14
N MET A 137 13.29 -2.38 -5.78
CA MET A 137 12.89 -1.13 -6.46
C MET A 137 12.81 0.05 -5.48
N PHE A 138 12.18 -0.13 -4.32
CA PHE A 138 12.15 0.89 -3.26
C PHE A 138 13.57 1.29 -2.83
N GLY A 139 14.45 0.31 -2.62
CA GLY A 139 15.85 0.56 -2.32
C GLY A 139 16.52 1.42 -3.39
N GLN A 140 16.31 1.17 -4.68
CA GLN A 140 16.91 1.97 -5.76
C GLN A 140 16.35 3.39 -5.80
N LEU A 141 15.03 3.55 -5.64
CA LEU A 141 14.37 4.85 -5.69
C LEU A 141 14.83 5.77 -4.55
N PHE A 142 14.97 5.22 -3.35
CA PHE A 142 15.24 6.03 -2.14
C PHE A 142 16.71 6.02 -1.67
N ARG A 143 17.61 5.24 -2.28
CA ARG A 143 19.05 5.30 -1.98
C ARG A 143 19.77 6.52 -2.57
N THR A 144 19.17 7.20 -3.54
CA THR A 144 19.82 8.31 -4.27
C THR A 144 19.89 9.61 -3.45
N GLN A 145 19.45 9.60 -2.18
CA GLN A 145 19.46 10.77 -1.31
C GLN A 145 20.16 10.55 0.04
N SER A 146 21.17 9.66 0.15
CA SER A 146 22.12 9.74 1.28
C SER A 146 23.41 8.98 1.00
N SER A 147 24.49 9.73 0.78
CA SER A 147 25.84 9.20 0.82
C SER A 147 26.20 8.78 2.25
N ASN A 148 25.95 7.52 2.59
CA ASN A 148 26.77 6.61 3.42
C ASN A 148 25.91 5.43 3.90
N ILE A 149 26.24 4.21 3.46
CA ILE A 149 25.62 2.97 3.97
C ILE A 149 26.64 2.29 4.90
N PRO A 150 26.39 2.14 6.22
CA PRO A 150 27.03 1.07 6.98
C PRO A 150 26.38 -0.27 6.62
N ALA A 151 27.22 -1.28 6.44
CA ALA A 151 26.86 -2.60 5.96
C ALA A 151 25.68 -3.24 6.71
N MET A 152 24.69 -3.75 5.97
CA MET A 152 23.54 -4.47 6.50
C MET A 152 23.91 -5.94 6.74
N ASN A 153 23.90 -6.36 8.01
CA ASN A 153 24.13 -7.72 8.46
C ASN A 153 22.94 -8.62 8.07
N SER A 154 23.19 -9.62 7.23
CA SER A 154 22.20 -10.58 6.75
C SER A 154 21.93 -11.68 7.79
N LYS A 155 21.18 -11.38 8.85
CA LYS A 155 20.56 -12.42 9.70
C LYS A 155 19.19 -11.95 10.21
N GLY A 156 18.16 -12.27 9.44
CA GLY A 156 16.76 -12.16 9.83
C GLY A 156 15.92 -13.08 8.94
N GLY A 157 15.72 -14.32 9.39
CA GLY A 157 14.93 -15.31 8.69
C GLY A 157 13.46 -14.90 8.60
N TRP A 158 12.89 -14.99 7.41
CA TRP A 158 11.47 -14.81 7.15
C TRP A 158 10.72 -16.02 7.71
N SER A 159 10.36 -15.97 8.98
CA SER A 159 9.50 -16.95 9.59
C SER A 159 8.20 -16.27 10.02
N ASN A 160 7.14 -16.61 9.28
CA ASN A 160 5.73 -16.35 9.51
C ASN A 160 5.28 -14.88 9.45
N TYR A 161 4.53 -14.59 8.37
CA TYR A 161 3.60 -13.48 8.14
C TYR A 161 4.02 -12.05 8.55
N PHE A 162 3.92 -11.12 7.59
CA PHE A 162 4.19 -9.68 7.72
C PHE A 162 5.67 -9.31 7.90
N GLY A 163 6.35 -9.15 6.76
CA GLY A 163 7.66 -8.53 6.69
C GLY A 163 7.54 -7.01 6.80
N ILE A 164 7.81 -6.48 7.99
CA ILE A 164 8.11 -5.06 8.19
C ILE A 164 9.44 -4.75 7.49
N VAL A 165 9.44 -3.84 6.52
CA VAL A 165 10.67 -3.23 6.03
C VAL A 165 11.10 -2.13 7.00
N HIS A 166 12.21 -2.33 7.71
CA HIS A 166 12.91 -1.28 8.43
C HIS A 166 13.89 -0.61 7.46
N SER A 167 13.60 0.60 7.01
CA SER A 167 14.61 1.44 6.35
C SER A 167 14.50 2.86 6.87
N GLY A 168 15.53 3.29 7.62
CA GLY A 168 15.69 4.65 8.17
C GLY A 168 16.02 5.72 7.11
N ALA A 169 15.55 5.55 5.87
CA ALA A 169 15.78 6.47 4.77
C ALA A 169 14.54 7.31 4.40
N LEU A 170 13.44 7.18 5.16
CA LEU A 170 12.16 7.87 4.88
C LEU A 170 11.95 9.15 5.71
N GLU A 171 12.92 9.56 6.53
CA GLU A 171 12.81 10.74 7.41
C GLU A 171 12.71 12.07 6.64
N ASP A 172 13.21 12.12 5.40
CA ASP A 172 13.23 13.35 4.59
C ASP A 172 11.96 13.56 3.74
N PHE A 173 11.07 12.57 3.63
CA PHE A 173 9.91 12.67 2.73
C PHE A 173 8.70 13.42 3.33
N LEU A 174 8.70 13.70 4.63
CA LEU A 174 7.55 14.29 5.35
C LEU A 174 7.68 15.81 5.60
N LYS A 175 8.50 16.51 4.80
CA LYS A 175 8.69 17.97 4.87
C LYS A 175 8.22 18.73 3.62
N ILE A 176 7.48 18.10 2.72
CA ILE A 176 6.81 18.77 1.60
C ILE A 176 5.31 18.87 1.89
#